data_AF-A0A2G5QL96-F1
#
_entry.id   AF-A0A2G5QL96-F1
#
_cell.length_a   1.000
_cell.length_b   1.000
_cell.length_c   1.000
_cell.angle_alpha   90.00
_cell.angle_beta   90.00
_cell.angle_gamma   90.00
#
_symmetry.space_group_name_H-M   'P 1'
#
loop_
_entity.id
_entity.type
_entity.pdbx_description
1 polymer ?
#
loop_
_entity_poly.entity_id
_entity_poly.type
_entity_poly.pdbx_seq_one_letter_code
_entity_poly.pdbx_strand_id
1 'polypeptide(L)'
;MRALILGISIAMTASVALAQYQTFKPYQPQQPSTTSTYDWRSGNNYTTTTAPDGTATVRGNNYQNGTQWRTTIQPDGQQRGTDADGNQWRYNPQTKTYMNYGTGQVCTGSGYGRICN
;
A
#
# COMPACT_ATOMS: atom_id res chain seq x y z
N MET A 1 52.29 -5.94 57.83
CA MET A 1 51.29 -4.88 57.57
C MET A 1 51.70 -4.10 56.34
N ARG A 2 50.71 -3.67 55.55
CA ARG A 2 50.74 -2.85 54.32
C ARG A 2 50.93 -3.60 52.99
N ALA A 3 49.79 -3.76 52.32
CA ALA A 3 49.62 -4.13 50.93
C ALA A 3 49.83 -2.92 50.00
N LEU A 4 50.21 -3.17 48.75
CA LEU A 4 49.96 -2.28 47.62
C LEU A 4 50.08 -3.09 46.31
N ILE A 5 48.94 -3.52 45.76
CA ILE A 5 48.83 -3.97 44.37
C ILE A 5 48.11 -2.85 43.64
N LEU A 6 48.83 -2.15 42.77
CA LEU A 6 48.31 -1.10 41.90
C LEU A 6 47.50 -1.75 40.77
N GLY A 7 46.18 -1.54 40.81
CA GLY A 7 45.27 -1.88 39.71
C GLY A 7 45.41 -0.87 38.58
N ILE A 8 45.65 -1.37 37.37
CA ILE A 8 45.53 -0.61 36.12
C ILE A 8 44.11 -0.83 35.60
N SER A 9 43.32 0.23 35.62
CA SER A 9 41.95 0.29 35.13
C SER A 9 41.92 0.32 33.60
N ILE A 10 41.37 -0.73 32.97
CA ILE A 10 40.93 -0.66 31.57
C ILE A 10 39.43 -0.38 31.60
N ALA A 11 39.06 0.89 31.41
CA ALA A 11 37.68 1.28 31.21
C ALA A 11 37.26 0.89 29.78
N MET A 12 36.58 -0.25 29.63
CA MET A 12 35.85 -0.56 28.40
C MET A 12 34.52 0.18 28.45
N THR A 13 34.44 1.32 27.75
CA THR A 13 33.16 1.98 27.47
C THR A 13 32.36 1.13 26.50
N ALA A 14 31.37 0.41 27.02
CA ALA A 14 30.35 -0.23 26.20
C ALA A 14 29.38 0.84 25.68
N SER A 15 29.47 1.16 24.40
CA SER A 15 28.47 1.97 23.70
C SER A 15 27.18 1.15 23.61
N VAL A 16 26.16 1.56 24.36
CA VAL A 16 24.79 1.03 24.21
C VAL A 16 24.23 1.46 22.86
N ALA A 17 24.05 0.51 21.95
CA ALA A 17 23.29 0.71 20.73
C ALA A 17 21.81 0.88 21.10
N LEU A 18 21.27 2.08 20.90
CA LEU A 18 19.83 2.32 21.01
C LEU A 18 19.15 1.68 19.80
N ALA A 19 18.53 0.52 20.02
CA ALA A 19 17.60 -0.07 19.07
C ALA A 19 16.44 0.92 18.86
N GLN A 20 16.30 1.43 17.63
CA GLN A 20 15.16 2.24 17.25
C GLN A 20 13.91 1.35 17.27
N TYR A 21 13.14 1.45 18.33
CA TYR A 21 11.81 0.85 18.39
C TYR A 21 10.97 1.46 17.26
N GLN A 22 10.70 0.68 16.22
CA GLN A 22 9.65 1.01 15.28
C GLN A 22 8.35 1.03 16.08
N THR A 23 7.81 2.23 16.32
CA THR A 23 6.50 2.41 16.92
C THR A 23 5.47 1.76 16.00
N PHE A 24 5.05 0.54 16.32
CA PHE A 24 3.86 -0.05 15.71
C PHE A 24 2.69 0.87 16.08
N LYS A 25 2.21 1.67 15.13
CA LYS A 25 0.96 2.40 15.32
C LYS A 25 -0.14 1.35 15.47
N PRO A 26 -0.87 1.29 16.61
CA PRO A 26 -1.98 0.37 16.74
C PRO A 26 -3.00 0.69 15.65
N TYR A 27 -3.50 -0.35 14.98
CA TYR A 27 -4.59 -0.20 14.02
C TYR A 27 -5.77 0.50 14.71
N GLN A 28 -6.11 1.70 14.26
CA GLN A 28 -7.30 2.43 14.68
C GLN A 28 -8.39 2.14 13.64
N PRO A 29 -9.55 1.57 14.03
CA PRO A 29 -10.63 1.33 13.08
C PRO A 29 -11.01 2.66 12.43
N GLN A 30 -10.91 2.74 11.10
CA GLN A 30 -11.37 3.92 10.38
C GLN A 30 -12.89 3.93 10.42
N GLN A 31 -13.51 5.09 10.60
CA GLN A 31 -14.96 5.18 10.40
C GLN A 31 -15.25 4.86 8.93
N PRO A 32 -16.23 3.98 8.64
CA PRO A 32 -16.58 3.72 7.27
C PRO A 32 -16.96 5.02 6.57
N SER A 33 -16.51 5.17 5.34
CA SER A 33 -16.74 6.38 4.55
C SER A 33 -17.13 6.00 3.13
N THR A 34 -17.96 6.84 2.51
CA THR A 34 -18.23 6.76 1.08
C THR A 34 -18.07 8.13 0.47
N THR A 35 -17.33 8.19 -0.63
CA THR A 35 -17.10 9.42 -1.38
C THR A 35 -17.31 9.14 -2.86
N SER A 36 -18.05 10.02 -3.51
CA SER A 36 -18.24 9.98 -4.96
C SER A 36 -17.57 11.19 -5.59
N THR A 37 -16.90 10.98 -6.72
CA THR A 37 -16.20 12.03 -7.45
C THR A 37 -16.47 11.88 -8.93
N TYR A 38 -16.74 13.00 -9.58
CA TYR A 38 -16.92 13.06 -11.03
C TYR A 38 -15.83 13.93 -11.64
N ASP A 39 -15.12 13.38 -12.63
CA ASP A 39 -14.19 14.12 -13.47
C ASP A 39 -14.86 14.42 -14.82
N TRP A 40 -15.28 15.68 -14.99
CA TRP A 40 -15.97 16.12 -16.20
C TRP A 40 -15.09 16.09 -17.46
N ARG A 41 -13.76 16.13 -17.32
CA ARG A 41 -12.85 16.12 -18.48
C ARG A 41 -12.77 14.74 -19.11
N SER A 42 -12.71 13.71 -18.28
CA SER A 42 -12.64 12.32 -18.72
C SER A 42 -14.00 11.62 -18.78
N GLY A 43 -15.04 12.22 -18.19
CA GLY A 43 -16.37 11.62 -18.07
C GLY A 43 -16.45 10.49 -17.04
N ASN A 44 -15.40 10.31 -16.24
CA ASN A 44 -15.32 9.25 -15.25
C ASN A 44 -16.00 9.66 -13.95
N ASN A 45 -16.81 8.75 -13.41
CA ASN A 45 -17.34 8.80 -12.06
C ASN A 45 -16.74 7.66 -11.25
N TYR A 46 -16.40 7.95 -9.99
CA TYR A 46 -15.82 6.99 -9.07
C TYR A 46 -16.55 7.09 -7.74
N THR A 47 -16.94 5.96 -7.18
CA THR A 47 -17.40 5.85 -5.81
C THR A 47 -16.42 5.00 -5.03
N THR A 48 -15.82 5.59 -4.00
CA THR A 48 -14.90 4.92 -3.08
C THR A 48 -15.62 4.70 -1.76
N THR A 49 -15.70 3.44 -1.33
CA THR A 49 -16.20 3.06 -0.02
C THR A 49 -15.06 2.45 0.78
N THR A 50 -14.77 3.03 1.95
CA THR A 50 -13.78 2.52 2.90
C THR A 50 -14.51 1.80 4.02
N ALA A 51 -14.16 0.55 4.27
CA ALA A 51 -14.68 -0.25 5.36
C ALA A 51 -13.86 -0.04 6.65
N PRO A 52 -14.40 -0.40 7.82
CA PRO A 52 -13.70 -0.21 9.08
C PRO A 52 -12.31 -0.83 9.11
N ASP A 53 -12.19 -2.04 8.56
CA ASP A 53 -10.96 -2.85 8.42
C ASP A 53 -9.84 -2.15 7.62
N GLY A 54 -10.12 -1.00 7.00
CA GLY A 54 -9.21 -0.26 6.14
C GLY A 54 -9.25 -0.70 4.67
N THR A 55 -10.07 -1.70 4.33
CA THR A 55 -10.30 -2.10 2.95
C THR A 55 -11.08 -1.02 2.23
N ALA A 56 -10.61 -0.57 1.07
CA ALA A 56 -11.33 0.35 0.20
C ALA A 56 -11.82 -0.37 -1.06
N THR A 57 -13.06 -0.12 -1.47
CA THR A 57 -13.58 -0.51 -2.79
C THR A 57 -13.86 0.73 -3.61
N VAL A 58 -13.24 0.82 -4.78
CA VAL A 58 -13.50 1.85 -5.79
C VAL A 58 -14.33 1.21 -6.90
N ARG A 59 -15.53 1.74 -7.15
CA ARG A 59 -16.35 1.43 -8.32
C ARG A 59 -16.26 2.61 -9.26
N GLY A 60 -15.91 2.37 -10.51
CA GLY A 60 -15.83 3.43 -11.50
C GLY A 60 -16.69 3.12 -12.71
N ASN A 61 -17.23 4.19 -13.31
CA ASN A 61 -17.92 4.13 -14.58
C ASN A 61 -17.56 5.36 -15.41
N ASN A 62 -17.48 5.21 -16.72
CA ASN A 62 -17.34 6.33 -17.64
C ASN A 62 -18.68 6.59 -18.33
N TYR A 63 -19.25 7.78 -18.15
CA TYR A 63 -20.57 8.11 -18.72
C TYR A 63 -20.55 8.33 -20.24
N GLN A 64 -19.38 8.57 -20.84
CA GLN A 64 -19.26 8.82 -22.28
C GLN A 64 -19.32 7.52 -23.09
N ASN A 65 -18.76 6.43 -22.56
CA ASN A 65 -18.68 5.14 -23.29
C ASN A 65 -19.32 3.96 -22.53
N GLY A 66 -19.84 4.18 -21.32
CA GLY A 66 -20.53 3.15 -20.54
C GLY A 66 -19.62 2.11 -19.87
N THR A 67 -18.30 2.22 -20.02
CA THR A 67 -17.35 1.28 -19.40
C THR A 67 -17.41 1.34 -17.88
N GLN A 68 -17.20 0.20 -17.24
CA GLN A 68 -17.23 0.06 -15.79
C GLN A 68 -16.04 -0.75 -15.31
N TRP A 69 -15.49 -0.40 -14.16
CA TRP A 69 -14.43 -1.17 -13.52
C TRP A 69 -14.61 -1.16 -12.01
N ARG A 70 -13.94 -2.09 -11.35
CA ARG A 70 -13.96 -2.20 -9.89
C ARG A 70 -12.58 -2.53 -9.37
N THR A 71 -12.18 -1.83 -8.31
CA THR A 71 -10.93 -2.07 -7.58
C THR A 71 -11.24 -2.32 -6.11
N THR A 72 -10.60 -3.30 -5.50
CA THR A 72 -10.50 -3.47 -4.06
C THR A 72 -9.06 -3.27 -3.65
N ILE A 73 -8.82 -2.38 -2.69
CA ILE A 73 -7.55 -2.02 -2.10
C ILE A 73 -7.56 -2.52 -0.66
N GLN A 74 -6.67 -3.45 -0.35
CA GLN A 74 -6.49 -3.97 1.00
C GLN A 74 -5.67 -2.99 1.86
N PRO A 75 -5.72 -3.10 3.20
CA PRO A 75 -4.97 -2.22 4.10
C PRO A 75 -3.45 -2.26 3.89
N ASP A 76 -2.92 -3.38 3.39
CA ASP A 76 -1.50 -3.55 3.03
C ASP A 76 -1.14 -2.94 1.66
N GLY A 77 -2.13 -2.34 0.99
CA GLY A 77 -2.01 -1.74 -0.34
C GLY A 77 -2.13 -2.73 -1.49
N GLN A 78 -2.32 -4.03 -1.25
CA GLN A 78 -2.60 -4.98 -2.33
C GLN A 78 -3.90 -4.61 -3.02
N GLN A 79 -3.87 -4.62 -4.34
CA GLN A 79 -5.04 -4.27 -5.13
C GLN A 79 -5.45 -5.43 -6.03
N ARG A 80 -6.75 -5.57 -6.21
CA ARG A 80 -7.33 -6.51 -7.17
C ARG A 80 -8.59 -5.89 -7.75
N GLY A 81 -8.97 -6.33 -8.94
CA GLY A 81 -10.13 -5.74 -9.58
C GLY A 81 -10.49 -6.38 -10.89
N THR A 82 -11.43 -5.72 -11.54
CA THR A 82 -11.90 -5.99 -12.89
C THR A 82 -11.77 -4.69 -13.69
N ASP A 83 -11.18 -4.74 -14.88
CA ASP A 83 -11.06 -3.60 -15.78
C ASP A 83 -12.32 -3.37 -16.63
N ALA A 84 -12.27 -2.40 -17.53
CA ALA A 84 -13.37 -2.00 -18.40
C ALA A 84 -13.88 -3.13 -19.32
N ASP A 85 -13.00 -4.07 -19.66
CA ASP A 85 -13.29 -5.19 -20.57
C ASP A 85 -13.74 -6.45 -19.80
N GLY A 86 -13.86 -6.35 -18.46
CA GLY A 86 -14.22 -7.49 -17.62
C GLY A 86 -13.03 -8.36 -17.21
N ASN A 87 -11.79 -7.97 -17.55
CA ASN A 87 -10.63 -8.77 -17.21
C ASN A 87 -10.25 -8.58 -15.74
N GLN A 88 -9.96 -9.69 -15.06
CA GLN A 88 -9.45 -9.65 -13.71
C GLN A 88 -7.99 -9.22 -13.70
N TRP A 89 -7.60 -8.47 -12.67
CA TRP A 89 -6.22 -8.07 -12.48
C TRP A 89 -5.83 -8.02 -11.00
N ARG A 90 -4.52 -8.05 -10.74
CA ARG A 90 -3.92 -7.86 -9.41
C ARG A 90 -2.75 -6.89 -9.45
N TYR A 91 -2.49 -6.23 -8.34
CA TYR A 91 -1.30 -5.45 -8.10
C TYR A 91 -0.74 -5.70 -6.70
N ASN A 92 0.55 -6.00 -6.64
CA ASN A 92 1.30 -6.19 -5.40
C ASN A 92 2.17 -4.94 -5.14
N PRO A 93 1.91 -4.18 -4.05
CA PRO A 93 2.65 -2.96 -3.74
C PRO A 93 4.05 -3.21 -3.19
N GLN A 94 4.36 -4.42 -2.70
CA GLN A 94 5.69 -4.79 -2.23
C GLN A 94 6.64 -5.00 -3.41
N THR A 95 6.21 -5.75 -4.43
CA THR A 95 7.00 -6.04 -5.64
C THR A 95 6.77 -5.05 -6.78
N LYS A 96 5.81 -4.12 -6.61
CA LYS A 96 5.36 -3.17 -7.63
C LYS A 96 4.88 -3.86 -8.91
N THR A 97 4.35 -5.07 -8.79
CA THR A 97 3.96 -5.88 -9.96
C THR A 97 2.46 -5.80 -10.18
N TYR A 98 2.05 -5.51 -11.42
CA TYR A 98 0.68 -5.62 -11.91
C TYR A 98 0.57 -6.79 -12.87
N MET A 99 -0.56 -7.49 -12.85
CA MET A 99 -0.88 -8.56 -13.79
C MET A 99 -2.35 -8.49 -14.17
N ASN A 100 -2.64 -8.49 -15.47
CA ASN A 100 -3.98 -8.64 -16.03
C ASN A 100 -4.13 -10.07 -16.55
N TYR A 101 -5.07 -10.82 -15.99
CA TYR A 101 -5.24 -12.24 -16.32
C TYR A 101 -6.01 -12.46 -17.62
N GLY A 102 -6.78 -11.47 -18.08
CA GLY A 102 -7.50 -11.57 -19.35
C GLY A 102 -6.59 -11.30 -20.55
N THR A 103 -5.67 -10.34 -20.44
CA THR A 103 -4.74 -10.00 -21.53
C THR A 103 -3.37 -10.68 -21.40
N GLY A 104 -3.04 -11.23 -20.23
CA GLY A 104 -1.71 -11.76 -19.92
C GLY A 104 -0.66 -10.68 -19.64
N GLN A 105 -1.04 -9.39 -19.72
CA GLN A 105 -0.12 -8.27 -19.55
C GLN A 105 0.46 -8.24 -18.13
N VAL A 106 1.78 -8.11 -18.04
CA VAL A 106 2.50 -7.98 -16.77
C VAL A 106 3.27 -6.68 -16.77
N CYS A 107 3.12 -5.91 -15.69
CA CYS A 107 3.82 -4.65 -15.57
C CYS A 107 4.55 -4.51 -14.24
N THR A 108 5.61 -3.71 -14.23
CA THR A 108 6.35 -3.34 -13.01
C THR A 108 6.36 -1.83 -12.84
N GLY A 109 6.23 -1.36 -11.60
CA GLY A 109 6.15 0.06 -11.25
C GLY A 109 4.78 0.47 -10.69
N SER A 110 4.65 1.75 -10.35
CA SER A 110 3.45 2.32 -9.70
C SER A 110 2.89 3.49 -10.50
N GLY A 111 1.56 3.63 -10.47
CA GLY A 111 0.87 4.76 -11.08
C GLY A 111 1.22 4.92 -12.56
N TYR A 112 1.50 6.17 -12.96
CA TYR A 112 1.84 6.52 -14.34
C TYR A 112 3.20 5.99 -14.81
N GLY A 113 4.15 5.72 -13.89
CA GLY A 113 5.49 5.24 -14.22
C GLY A 113 5.60 3.73 -14.40
N ARG A 114 4.50 3.04 -14.72
CA ARG A 114 4.44 1.59 -14.82
C ARG A 114 4.88 1.15 -16.23
N ILE A 115 5.77 0.16 -16.32
CA ILE A 115 6.29 -0.41 -17.58
C ILE A 115 5.68 -1.79 -17.78
N CYS A 116 5.09 -2.06 -18.95
CA CYS A 116 4.36 -3.29 -19.26
C CYS A 116 5.02 -4.06 -20.39
N ASN A 117 4.95 -5.40 -20.30
CA ASN A 117 5.31 -6.35 -21.34
C ASN A 117 4.13 -7.26 -21.65
#